data_AF-A0A3S5AND0-F1
#
_entry.id   AF-A0A3S5AND0-F1
#
_cell.length_a   1.000
_cell.length_b   1.000
_cell.length_c   1.000
_cell.angle_alpha   90.00
_cell.angle_beta   90.00
_cell.angle_gamma   90.00
#
_symmetry.space_group_name_H-M   'P 1'
#
loop_
_entity.id
_entity.type
_entity.pdbx_description
1 polymer ?
#
loop_
_entity_poly.entity_id
_entity_poly.type
_entity_poly.pdbx_seq_one_letter_code
_entity_poly.pdbx_strand_id
1 'polypeptide(L)'
;MTSMSLFNRLKNCVVHETGKIISSFDCVYDSISISDELRKMLLIEESEYYYLYNKKERDEFLFRLFKFVCIGGEICQFESDINAYFNFTKSLYKNLISVKKDTVSDSITVISQVYEIKCYDTAGNLVYPASTEHINTFGYLIFTFESGIPKI
;
A
#
# COMPACT_ATOMS: atom_id res chain seq x y z
N MET A 1 -6.22 -5.11 -10.28
CA MET A 1 -5.77 -3.98 -11.13
C MET A 1 -4.33 -3.66 -10.72
N THR A 2 -3.41 -3.33 -11.65
CA THR A 2 -1.94 -3.32 -11.39
C THR A 2 -1.28 -2.00 -11.83
N SER A 3 -2.07 -0.93 -11.87
CA SER A 3 -1.64 0.36 -12.44
C SER A 3 -1.71 1.49 -11.42
N MET A 4 -0.66 2.32 -11.41
CA MET A 4 -0.61 3.57 -10.65
C MET A 4 -1.72 4.56 -11.04
N SER A 5 -2.39 4.35 -12.18
CA SER A 5 -3.54 5.16 -12.59
C SER A 5 -4.71 5.10 -11.60
N LEU A 6 -4.76 4.09 -10.72
CA LEU A 6 -5.69 4.03 -9.60
C LEU A 6 -5.67 5.34 -8.80
N PHE A 7 -4.48 5.88 -8.55
CA PHE A 7 -4.29 7.06 -7.69
C PHE A 7 -4.57 8.40 -8.38
N ASN A 8 -4.94 8.40 -9.66
CA ASN A 8 -5.33 9.65 -10.35
C ASN A 8 -6.56 10.32 -9.71
N ARG A 9 -7.39 9.55 -8.99
CA ARG A 9 -8.57 10.06 -8.27
C ARG A 9 -8.23 10.98 -7.10
N LEU A 10 -6.98 10.99 -6.63
CA LEU A 10 -6.54 11.88 -5.54
C LEU A 10 -6.51 13.36 -5.95
N LYS A 11 -6.40 13.64 -7.26
CA LYS A 11 -6.28 15.00 -7.77
C LYS A 11 -7.52 15.83 -7.43
N ASN A 12 -7.29 17.07 -7.03
CA ASN A 12 -8.30 18.07 -6.69
C ASN A 12 -9.17 17.75 -5.46
N CYS A 13 -8.79 16.76 -4.66
CA CYS A 13 -9.47 16.44 -3.39
C CYS A 13 -8.49 16.19 -2.26
N VAL A 14 -7.50 15.31 -2.49
CA VAL A 14 -6.46 14.94 -1.52
C VAL A 14 -5.12 15.61 -1.86
N VAL A 15 -4.88 15.84 -3.14
CA VAL A 15 -3.70 16.53 -3.65
C VAL A 15 -4.12 17.62 -4.63
N HIS A 16 -3.39 18.72 -4.66
CA HIS A 16 -3.53 19.75 -5.70
C HIS A 16 -3.10 19.19 -7.07
N GLU A 17 -3.48 19.86 -8.16
CA GLU A 17 -3.02 19.51 -9.52
C GLU A 17 -1.50 19.47 -9.66
N THR A 18 -0.80 20.26 -8.83
CA THR A 18 0.66 20.30 -8.77
C THR A 18 1.31 19.08 -8.13
N GLY A 19 0.53 18.21 -7.47
CA GLY A 19 1.02 17.06 -6.69
C GLY A 19 1.23 17.37 -5.20
N LYS A 20 1.12 18.64 -4.78
CA LYS A 20 1.20 18.99 -3.36
C LYS A 20 0.03 18.39 -2.58
N ILE A 21 0.35 17.74 -1.48
CA ILE A 21 -0.65 17.15 -0.57
C ILE A 21 -1.37 18.28 0.18
N ILE A 22 -2.69 18.20 0.23
CA ILE A 22 -3.52 19.21 0.91
C ILE A 22 -3.37 19.04 2.43
N SER A 23 -2.93 20.10 3.09
CA SER A 23 -2.83 20.13 4.56
C SER A 23 -4.20 20.10 5.21
N SER A 24 -4.26 19.57 6.42
CA SER A 24 -5.50 19.46 7.20
C SER A 24 -5.23 19.77 8.67
N PHE A 25 -6.29 19.94 9.46
CA PHE A 25 -6.15 20.12 10.90
C PHE A 25 -5.47 18.91 11.55
N ASP A 26 -4.52 19.20 12.43
CA ASP A 26 -3.77 18.19 13.16
C ASP A 26 -4.71 17.31 14.00
N CYS A 27 -4.54 16.00 13.86
CA CYS A 27 -5.16 15.02 14.73
C CYS A 27 -4.22 13.84 14.97
N VAL A 28 -4.55 13.02 15.97
CA VAL A 28 -3.80 11.80 16.29
C VAL A 28 -4.75 10.62 16.13
N TYR A 29 -4.33 9.61 15.37
CA TYR A 29 -5.06 8.36 15.16
C TYR A 29 -4.11 7.19 15.37
N ASP A 30 -4.43 6.28 16.30
CA ASP A 30 -3.60 5.12 16.62
C ASP A 30 -2.11 5.47 16.82
N SER A 31 -1.83 6.48 17.64
CA SER A 31 -0.47 7.01 17.90
C SER A 31 0.25 7.65 16.70
N ILE A 32 -0.42 7.80 15.56
CA ILE A 32 0.10 8.48 14.37
C ILE A 32 -0.41 9.92 14.34
N SER A 33 0.51 10.87 14.24
CA SER A 33 0.17 12.28 13.97
C SER A 33 -0.22 12.44 12.51
N ILE A 34 -1.36 13.07 12.26
CA ILE A 34 -1.92 13.32 10.92
C ILE A 34 -2.13 14.82 10.77
N SER A 35 -1.59 15.40 9.70
CA SER A 35 -1.67 16.83 9.40
C SER A 35 -2.02 17.12 7.92
N ASP A 36 -2.53 16.10 7.20
CA ASP A 36 -2.89 16.22 5.79
C ASP A 36 -4.07 15.32 5.41
N GLU A 37 -4.72 15.66 4.29
CA GLU A 37 -5.88 14.93 3.76
C GLU A 37 -5.52 13.53 3.27
N LEU A 38 -4.26 13.29 2.87
CA LEU A 38 -3.82 11.98 2.38
C LEU A 38 -3.86 10.93 3.48
N ARG A 39 -3.22 11.21 4.62
CA ARG A 39 -3.19 10.32 5.77
C ARG A 39 -4.57 10.21 6.41
N LYS A 40 -5.38 11.28 6.43
CA LYS A 40 -6.79 11.19 6.85
C LYS A 40 -7.58 10.20 6.00
N MET A 41 -7.51 10.35 4.67
CA MET A 41 -8.18 9.44 3.72
C MET A 41 -7.72 7.99 3.86
N LEU A 42 -6.44 7.74 4.17
CA LEU A 42 -5.89 6.39 4.31
C LEU A 42 -6.24 5.70 5.65
N LEU A 43 -6.46 6.47 6.71
CA LEU A 43 -6.54 5.98 8.09
C LEU A 43 -7.94 6.09 8.72
N ILE A 44 -8.66 7.18 8.47
CA ILE A 44 -9.89 7.52 9.19
C ILE A 44 -11.10 7.21 8.29
N GLU A 45 -11.90 6.22 8.68
CA GLU A 45 -13.06 5.75 7.93
C GLU A 45 -14.13 6.83 7.76
N GLU A 46 -14.24 7.72 8.73
CA GLU A 46 -15.17 8.85 8.77
C GLU A 46 -14.67 10.08 8.00
N SER A 47 -13.46 10.04 7.42
CA SER A 47 -12.95 11.17 6.63
C SER A 47 -13.71 11.31 5.31
N GLU A 48 -13.82 12.56 4.84
CA GLU A 48 -14.55 12.92 3.62
C GLU A 48 -14.15 12.07 2.41
N TYR A 49 -12.86 11.75 2.32
CA TYR A 49 -12.27 11.11 1.15
C TYR A 49 -11.98 9.60 1.32
N TYR A 50 -12.27 8.99 2.49
CA TYR A 50 -11.98 7.57 2.73
C TYR A 50 -12.58 6.62 1.68
N TYR A 51 -13.77 6.96 1.20
CA TYR A 51 -14.53 6.19 0.21
C TYR A 51 -14.21 6.53 -1.24
N LEU A 52 -13.17 7.33 -1.53
CA LEU A 52 -12.62 7.49 -2.89
C LEU A 52 -12.23 6.16 -3.54
N TYR A 53 -11.89 5.18 -2.70
CA TYR A 53 -11.59 3.81 -3.07
C TYR A 53 -12.53 2.88 -2.33
N ASN A 54 -13.11 1.91 -3.03
CA ASN A 54 -13.94 0.91 -2.37
C ASN A 54 -13.08 -0.13 -1.62
N LYS A 55 -13.72 -0.97 -0.78
CA LYS A 55 -13.02 -1.99 0.00
C LYS A 55 -12.11 -2.90 -0.85
N LYS A 56 -12.57 -3.36 -2.01
CA LYS A 56 -11.78 -4.25 -2.89
C LYS A 56 -10.53 -3.55 -3.41
N GLU A 57 -10.63 -2.26 -3.75
CA GLU A 57 -9.47 -1.46 -4.17
C GLU A 57 -8.50 -1.24 -3.01
N ARG A 58 -9.01 -0.96 -1.81
CA ARG A 58 -8.18 -0.81 -0.61
C ARG A 58 -7.49 -2.11 -0.17
N ASP A 59 -8.07 -3.25 -0.51
CA ASP A 59 -7.52 -4.58 -0.28
C ASP A 59 -6.47 -4.99 -1.34
N GLU A 60 -6.32 -4.25 -2.45
CA GLU A 60 -5.27 -4.54 -3.43
C GLU A 60 -3.87 -4.31 -2.83
N PHE A 61 -2.93 -5.20 -3.13
CA PHE A 61 -1.57 -5.12 -2.58
C PHE A 61 -0.86 -3.79 -2.92
N LEU A 62 -1.08 -3.24 -4.12
CA LEU A 62 -0.52 -1.94 -4.51
C LEU A 62 -1.05 -0.80 -3.62
N PHE A 63 -2.35 -0.82 -3.30
CA PHE A 63 -2.96 0.18 -2.42
C PHE A 63 -2.43 0.06 -0.99
N ARG A 64 -2.36 -1.17 -0.47
CA ARG A 64 -1.80 -1.45 0.86
C ARG A 64 -0.35 -0.98 0.95
N LEU A 65 0.47 -1.28 -0.05
CA LEU A 65 1.86 -0.83 -0.12
C LEU A 65 1.97 0.71 -0.12
N PHE A 66 1.16 1.38 -0.95
CA PHE A 66 1.08 2.84 -0.98
C PHE A 66 0.72 3.41 0.39
N LYS A 67 -0.31 2.85 1.03
CA LYS A 67 -0.76 3.24 2.37
C LYS A 67 0.39 3.16 3.38
N PHE A 68 1.12 2.05 3.42
CA PHE A 68 2.25 1.88 4.35
C PHE A 68 3.36 2.88 4.10
N VAL A 69 3.69 3.16 2.85
CA VAL A 69 4.69 4.16 2.47
C VAL A 69 4.27 5.56 2.94
N CYS A 70 2.99 5.92 2.80
CA CYS A 70 2.49 7.23 3.20
C CYS A 70 2.36 7.42 4.72
N ILE A 71 1.97 6.37 5.45
CA ILE A 71 1.90 6.43 6.91
C ILE A 71 3.31 6.47 7.50
N GLY A 72 4.24 5.73 6.88
CA GLY A 72 5.62 5.63 7.33
C GLY A 72 5.79 4.74 8.57
N GLY A 73 6.96 4.88 9.21
CA GLY A 73 7.28 4.18 10.46
C GLY A 73 7.59 5.17 11.58
N GLU A 74 8.29 4.71 12.61
CA GLU A 74 8.69 5.54 13.76
C GLU A 74 9.60 6.72 13.36
N ILE A 75 10.29 6.62 12.23
CA ILE A 75 11.09 7.70 11.66
C ILE A 75 10.20 8.44 10.66
N CYS A 76 9.82 9.68 10.98
CA CYS A 76 8.92 10.53 10.19
C CYS A 76 9.44 10.77 8.75
N GLN A 77 8.93 10.01 7.79
CA GLN A 77 9.21 10.16 6.34
C GLN A 77 8.04 10.88 5.65
N PHE A 78 7.64 12.03 6.21
CA PHE A 78 6.55 12.82 5.66
C PHE A 78 7.03 13.65 4.47
N GLU A 79 6.37 13.48 3.34
CA GLU A 79 6.60 14.23 2.12
C GLU A 79 5.43 15.18 1.89
N SER A 80 5.70 16.34 1.32
CA SER A 80 4.67 17.31 0.94
C SER A 80 4.17 17.13 -0.50
N ASP A 81 4.87 16.31 -1.28
CA ASP A 81 4.56 16.01 -2.68
C ASP A 81 4.24 14.52 -2.86
N ILE A 82 3.06 14.24 -3.40
CA ILE A 82 2.57 12.87 -3.62
C ILE A 82 3.45 12.07 -4.58
N ASN A 83 4.19 12.74 -5.47
CA ASN A 83 5.03 12.08 -6.46
C ASN A 83 6.20 11.35 -5.79
N ALA A 84 6.69 11.82 -4.64
CA ALA A 84 7.70 11.10 -3.86
C ALA A 84 7.16 9.72 -3.46
N TYR A 85 5.95 9.67 -2.92
CA TYR A 85 5.27 8.42 -2.55
C TYR A 85 4.93 7.54 -3.76
N PHE A 86 4.45 8.12 -4.86
CA PHE A 86 4.16 7.36 -6.07
C PHE A 86 5.40 6.74 -6.68
N ASN A 87 6.50 7.48 -6.77
CA ASN A 87 7.75 6.98 -7.34
C ASN A 87 8.33 5.86 -6.48
N PHE A 88 8.35 6.05 -5.16
CA PHE A 88 8.83 5.02 -4.24
C PHE A 88 7.94 3.78 -4.26
N THR A 89 6.62 3.93 -4.14
CA THR A 89 5.66 2.82 -4.16
C THR A 89 5.75 2.04 -5.47
N LYS A 90 5.83 2.74 -6.61
CA LYS A 90 5.97 2.11 -7.93
C LYS A 90 7.27 1.32 -8.04
N SER A 91 8.37 1.87 -7.54
CA SER A 91 9.67 1.19 -7.51
C SER A 91 9.59 -0.06 -6.62
N LEU A 92 9.08 0.08 -5.40
CA LEU A 92 8.96 -1.01 -4.44
C LEU A 92 8.05 -2.13 -4.97
N TYR A 93 6.88 -1.78 -5.52
CA TYR A 93 5.97 -2.75 -6.12
C TYR A 93 6.63 -3.55 -7.25
N LYS A 94 7.39 -2.89 -8.14
CA LYS A 94 8.11 -3.55 -9.23
C LYS A 94 9.24 -4.46 -8.75
N ASN A 95 9.87 -4.14 -7.61
CA ASN A 95 10.90 -5.00 -7.03
C ASN A 95 10.31 -6.23 -6.33
N LEU A 96 9.08 -6.12 -5.81
CA LEU A 96 8.41 -7.21 -5.08
C LEU A 96 7.63 -8.16 -5.99
N ILE A 97 7.04 -7.65 -7.07
CA ILE A 97 6.08 -8.39 -7.91
C ILE A 97 6.68 -8.78 -9.26
N SER A 98 6.57 -10.05 -9.59
CA SER A 98 6.90 -10.61 -10.90
C SER A 98 5.71 -10.50 -11.85
N VAL A 99 6.01 -10.11 -13.09
CA VAL A 99 5.03 -10.04 -14.18
C VAL A 99 5.48 -10.88 -15.36
N LYS A 100 4.52 -11.47 -16.08
CA LYS A 100 4.75 -12.15 -17.35
C LYS A 100 4.07 -11.36 -18.46
N LYS A 101 4.84 -11.04 -19.50
CA LYS A 101 4.30 -10.49 -20.74
C LYS A 101 3.86 -11.64 -21.65
N ASP A 102 2.63 -11.61 -22.09
CA ASP A 102 2.13 -12.51 -23.12
C ASP A 102 2.63 -12.02 -24.50
N THR A 103 3.33 -12.88 -25.22
CA THR A 103 3.91 -12.58 -26.53
C THR A 103 2.85 -12.43 -27.63
N VAL A 104 1.64 -12.95 -27.42
CA VAL A 104 0.56 -12.92 -28.42
C VAL A 104 -0.38 -11.74 -28.16
N SER A 105 -0.79 -11.52 -26.92
CA SER A 105 -1.76 -10.46 -26.58
C SER A 105 -1.11 -9.12 -26.21
N ASP A 106 0.23 -9.04 -26.13
CA ASP A 106 1.00 -7.90 -25.61
C ASP A 106 0.64 -7.49 -24.16
N SER A 107 -0.20 -8.29 -23.49
CA SER A 107 -0.70 -8.00 -22.16
C SER A 107 0.30 -8.40 -21.08
N ILE A 108 0.34 -7.63 -19.99
CA ILE A 108 1.19 -7.88 -18.84
C ILE A 108 0.31 -8.42 -17.71
N THR A 109 0.61 -9.62 -17.24
CA THR A 109 -0.12 -10.28 -16.15
C THR A 109 0.81 -10.47 -14.94
N VAL A 110 0.30 -10.18 -13.74
CA VAL A 110 1.01 -10.47 -12.48
C VAL A 110 0.96 -11.96 -12.22
N ILE A 111 2.12 -12.57 -11.98
CA ILE A 111 2.26 -14.01 -11.70
C ILE A 111 2.64 -14.30 -10.25
N SER A 112 2.96 -13.26 -9.46
CA SER A 112 3.17 -13.40 -8.02
C SER A 112 1.85 -13.54 -7.28
N GLN A 113 1.87 -14.40 -6.27
CA GLN A 113 0.81 -14.47 -5.26
C GLN A 113 1.30 -13.81 -3.99
N VAL A 114 0.44 -13.00 -3.37
CA VAL A 114 0.76 -12.19 -2.19
C VAL A 114 -0.23 -12.53 -1.09
N TYR A 115 0.30 -12.93 0.07
CA TYR A 115 -0.49 -13.27 1.24
C TYR A 115 -0.02 -12.43 2.42
N GLU A 116 -0.94 -11.81 3.13
CA GLU A 116 -0.66 -11.27 4.46
C GLU A 116 -0.56 -12.43 5.45
N ILE A 117 0.53 -12.48 6.23
CA ILE A 117 0.82 -13.57 7.15
C ILE A 117 0.80 -13.07 8.59
N LYS A 118 0.09 -13.81 9.44
CA LYS A 118 0.14 -13.69 10.89
C LYS A 118 0.47 -15.05 11.48
N CYS A 119 1.40 -15.10 12.43
CA CYS A 119 1.76 -16.33 13.13
C CYS A 119 1.36 -16.23 14.59
N TYR A 120 0.88 -17.34 15.16
CA TYR A 120 0.44 -17.45 16.54
C TYR A 120 1.24 -18.53 17.26
N ASP A 121 1.53 -18.32 18.55
CA ASP A 121 2.14 -19.35 19.40
C ASP A 121 1.13 -20.44 19.78
N THR A 122 1.59 -21.45 20.52
CA THR A 122 0.74 -22.55 21.00
C THR A 122 -0.34 -22.12 21.98
N ALA A 123 -0.23 -20.92 22.57
CA ALA A 123 -1.22 -20.32 23.46
C ALA A 123 -2.21 -19.41 22.71
N GLY A 124 -2.03 -19.20 21.40
CA GLY A 124 -2.88 -18.36 20.55
C GLY A 124 -2.49 -16.89 20.53
N ASN A 125 -1.34 -16.50 21.08
CA ASN A 125 -0.87 -15.12 21.04
C ASN A 125 -0.20 -14.82 19.68
N LEU A 126 -0.46 -13.63 19.13
CA LEU A 126 0.21 -13.16 17.92
C LEU A 126 1.72 -13.01 18.19
N VAL A 127 2.56 -13.61 17.35
CA VAL A 127 4.03 -13.52 17.45
C VAL A 127 4.67 -12.86 16.23
N TYR A 128 4.00 -12.90 15.08
CA TYR A 128 4.44 -12.26 13.85
C TYR A 128 3.23 -11.59 13.18
N PRO A 129 3.36 -10.35 12.65
CA PRO A 129 4.60 -9.58 12.48
C PRO A 129 5.15 -8.92 13.76
N ALA A 130 4.32 -8.74 14.79
CA ALA A 130 4.74 -8.35 16.13
C ALA A 130 3.71 -8.85 17.16
N SER A 131 4.08 -8.84 18.45
CA SER A 131 3.19 -9.21 19.56
C SER A 131 2.08 -8.20 19.84
N THR A 132 2.24 -6.97 19.36
CA THR A 132 1.25 -5.89 19.48
C THR A 132 0.76 -5.54 18.08
N GLU A 133 -0.55 -5.58 17.88
CA GLU A 133 -1.15 -5.12 16.62
C GLU A 133 -1.01 -3.61 16.49
N HIS A 134 -0.62 -3.17 15.30
CA HIS A 134 -0.53 -1.76 14.94
C HIS A 134 -0.67 -1.64 13.43
N ILE A 135 -1.24 -0.53 12.95
CA ILE A 135 -1.53 -0.35 11.51
C ILE A 135 -0.29 -0.36 10.60
N ASN A 136 0.89 -0.04 11.16
CA ASN A 136 2.18 -0.09 10.45
C ASN A 136 2.94 -1.42 10.61
N THR A 137 2.37 -2.39 11.34
CA THR A 137 2.99 -3.68 11.58
C THR A 137 2.31 -4.74 10.71
N PHE A 138 2.99 -5.16 9.65
CA PHE A 138 2.46 -6.11 8.68
C PHE A 138 3.55 -7.06 8.19
N GLY A 139 3.14 -8.21 7.67
CA GLY A 139 4.03 -9.18 7.06
C GLY A 139 3.39 -9.78 5.81
N TYR A 140 4.14 -9.85 4.71
CA TYR A 140 3.68 -10.45 3.47
C TYR A 140 4.60 -11.59 3.04
N LEU A 141 4.00 -12.70 2.63
CA LEU A 141 4.66 -13.76 1.89
C LEU A 141 4.32 -13.57 0.41
N ILE A 142 5.37 -13.39 -0.39
CA ILE A 142 5.27 -13.23 -1.84
C ILE A 142 6.05 -14.37 -2.48
N PHE A 143 5.38 -15.12 -3.35
CA PHE A 143 6.04 -16.14 -4.15
C PHE A 143 5.47 -16.16 -5.56
N THR A 144 6.32 -16.55 -6.50
CA THR A 144 5.99 -16.67 -7.91
C THR A 144 6.19 -18.13 -8.32
N PHE A 145 5.16 -18.76 -8.87
CA PHE A 145 5.33 -20.08 -9.47
C PHE A 145 5.87 -19.93 -10.89
N GLU A 146 7.14 -20.26 -11.08
CA GLU A 146 7.64 -20.52 -12.43
C GLU A 146 7.15 -21.91 -12.86
N SER A 147 6.21 -21.95 -13.80
CA SER A 147 5.89 -23.18 -14.51
C SER A 147 7.06 -23.54 -15.44
N GLY A 148 8.10 -24.12 -14.87
CA GLY A 148 9.23 -24.73 -15.56
C GLY A 148 9.49 -26.10 -14.95
N ILE A 149 9.44 -27.15 -15.79
CA ILE A 149 9.87 -28.51 -15.42
C ILE A 149 11.28 -28.38 -14.79
N PRO A 150 11.55 -28.97 -13.61
CA PRO A 150 12.90 -28.95 -13.06
C PRO A 150 13.82 -29.62 -14.09
N LYS A 151 14.83 -28.88 -14.56
CA LYS A 151 15.92 -29.50 -15.31
C LYS A 151 16.68 -30.37 -14.31
N ILE A 152 16.49 -31.68 -14.47
CA ILE A 152 17.24 -32.76 -13.82
C ILE A 152 18.73 -32.60 -14.18
#